data_AF-A0A412QHD9-F1
#
_entry.id   AF-A0A412QHD9-F1
#
_cell.length_a   1.000
_cell.length_b   1.000
_cell.length_c   1.000
_cell.angle_alpha   90.00
_cell.angle_beta   90.00
_cell.angle_gamma   90.00
#
_symmetry.space_group_name_H-M   'P 1'
#
loop_
_entity.id
_entity.type
_entity.pdbx_description
1 polymer ?
#
loop_
_entity_poly.entity_id
_entity_poly.type
_entity_poly.pdbx_seq_one_letter_code
_entity_poly.pdbx_strand_id
1 'polypeptide(L)'
;MAILLTIKRHTINMFTRLFCSKNHSTDDEAYNVVESIAKAKQLYKELIKQAHPDKHPNNKDVAEELTAMINNNRFNYRELLKIKDIVNDKLA
;
A
#
# COMPACT_ATOMS: atom_id res chain seq x y z
N MET A 1 -1.62 -9.62 -36.30
CA MET A 1 -2.13 -9.74 -34.90
C MET A 1 -1.11 -10.35 -33.93
N ALA A 2 0.21 -10.28 -34.17
CA ALA A 2 1.23 -10.87 -33.26
C ALA A 2 2.18 -9.83 -32.62
N ILE A 3 2.27 -8.61 -33.17
CA ILE A 3 3.22 -7.58 -32.73
C ILE A 3 2.71 -6.81 -31.49
N LEU A 4 1.39 -6.81 -31.24
CA LEU A 4 0.79 -6.11 -30.10
C LEU A 4 1.01 -6.83 -28.75
N LEU A 5 1.29 -8.14 -28.77
CA LEU A 5 1.49 -8.94 -27.56
C LEU A 5 2.92 -8.85 -26.99
N THR A 6 3.91 -8.51 -27.81
CA THR A 6 5.31 -8.36 -27.36
C THR A 6 5.54 -7.04 -26.62
N ILE A 7 4.88 -5.95 -27.02
CA ILE A 7 5.01 -4.64 -26.35
C ILE A 7 4.42 -4.69 -24.93
N LYS A 8 3.31 -5.41 -24.72
CA LYS A 8 2.64 -5.53 -23.41
C LYS A 8 3.44 -6.36 -22.39
N ARG A 9 4.35 -7.24 -22.85
CA ARG A 9 5.23 -8.03 -21.96
C ARG A 9 6.47 -7.27 -21.51
N HIS A 10 6.92 -6.25 -22.24
CA HIS A 10 8.17 -5.56 -21.94
C HIS A 10 8.06 -4.48 -20.84
N THR A 11 6.84 -4.03 -20.51
CA THR A 11 6.60 -3.01 -19.47
C THR A 11 6.52 -3.58 -18.05
N ILE A 12 6.30 -4.89 -17.90
CA ILE A 12 6.17 -5.55 -16.58
C ILE A 12 7.56 -5.82 -15.94
N ASN A 13 8.64 -5.77 -16.72
CA ASN A 13 9.98 -6.14 -16.25
C ASN A 13 10.86 -4.97 -15.75
N MET A 14 10.35 -3.73 -15.72
CA MET A 14 11.11 -2.57 -15.23
C MET A 14 10.79 -2.22 -13.77
N PHE A 15 9.57 -2.55 -13.30
CA PHE A 15 9.12 -2.25 -11.94
C PHE A 15 9.72 -3.16 -10.87
N THR A 16 10.18 -4.36 -11.23
CA THR A 16 10.75 -5.32 -10.28
C THR A 16 12.19 -4.99 -9.87
N ARG A 17 12.85 -4.05 -10.55
CA ARG A 17 14.25 -3.69 -10.27
C ARG A 17 14.42 -2.40 -9.46
N LEU A 18 13.34 -1.62 -9.26
CA LEU A 18 13.40 -0.31 -8.60
C LEU A 18 13.09 -0.36 -7.09
N PHE A 19 12.56 -1.46 -6.56
CA PHE A 19 12.10 -1.57 -5.17
C PHE A 19 12.90 -2.54 -4.30
N CYS A 20 14.23 -2.60 -4.49
CA CYS A 20 15.13 -3.27 -3.54
C CYS A 20 16.09 -2.23 -2.92
N SER A 21 15.53 -1.22 -2.25
CA SER A 21 16.30 -0.40 -1.32
C SER A 21 16.24 -1.01 0.09
N LYS A 22 17.38 -1.57 0.44
CA LYS A 22 17.89 -1.95 1.75
C LYS A 22 17.26 -1.18 2.93
N ASN A 23 16.70 -1.91 3.89
CA ASN A 23 16.56 -1.45 5.27
C ASN A 23 17.07 -2.55 6.20
N HIS A 24 18.19 -2.26 6.86
CA HIS A 24 18.75 -3.01 7.97
C HIS A 24 18.13 -2.46 9.24
N SER A 25 17.50 -3.30 10.08
CA SER A 25 17.51 -3.21 11.56
C SER A 25 16.65 -4.32 12.16
N THR A 26 17.34 -5.19 12.90
CA THR A 26 16.96 -5.93 14.11
C THR A 26 15.52 -5.75 14.62
N ASP A 27 14.75 -6.84 14.63
CA ASP A 27 14.20 -7.51 15.81
C ASP A 27 13.24 -8.60 15.31
N ASP A 28 13.18 -9.72 16.03
CA ASP A 28 12.67 -11.07 15.72
C ASP A 28 11.30 -11.29 15.01
N GLU A 29 10.65 -10.28 14.43
CA GLU A 29 9.40 -10.39 13.65
C GLU A 29 9.59 -10.44 12.12
N ALA A 30 10.81 -10.69 11.64
CA ALA A 30 11.14 -10.70 10.20
C ALA A 30 10.92 -12.06 9.49
N TYR A 31 10.16 -13.01 10.05
CA TYR A 31 10.28 -14.40 9.59
C TYR A 31 9.56 -14.80 8.28
N ASN A 32 8.86 -13.90 7.59
CA ASN A 32 8.63 -14.13 6.17
C ASN A 32 8.34 -12.84 5.42
N VAL A 33 9.36 -12.26 4.78
CA VAL A 33 9.24 -11.07 3.92
C VAL A 33 8.08 -11.23 2.92
N VAL A 34 7.84 -12.44 2.41
CA VAL A 34 6.74 -12.76 1.51
C VAL A 34 5.38 -12.62 2.19
N GLU A 35 5.24 -13.10 3.42
CA GLU A 35 4.00 -13.01 4.20
C GLU A 35 3.69 -11.56 4.59
N SER A 36 4.70 -10.79 5.01
CA SER A 36 4.53 -9.37 5.33
C SER A 36 4.11 -8.56 4.11
N ILE A 37 4.64 -8.87 2.91
CA ILE A 37 4.19 -8.25 1.66
C ILE A 37 2.73 -8.62 1.36
N ALA A 38 2.34 -9.89 1.57
CA ALA A 38 0.97 -10.32 1.36
C ALA A 38 -0.01 -9.61 2.31
N LYS A 39 0.32 -9.56 3.61
CA LYS A 39 -0.44 -8.85 4.64
C LYS A 39 -0.53 -7.36 4.34
N ALA A 40 0.56 -6.70 3.96
CA ALA A 40 0.55 -5.29 3.58
C ALA A 40 -0.37 -5.00 2.39
N LYS A 41 -0.31 -5.84 1.34
CA LYS A 41 -1.20 -5.70 0.17
C LYS A 41 -2.67 -5.89 0.52
N GLN A 42 -2.99 -6.83 1.38
CA GLN A 42 -4.36 -7.03 1.85
C GLN A 42 -4.83 -5.82 2.67
N LEU A 43 -4.03 -5.40 3.65
CA LEU A 43 -4.37 -4.30 4.55
C LEU A 43 -4.50 -2.97 3.81
N TYR A 44 -3.63 -2.70 2.83
CA TYR A 44 -3.77 -1.56 1.91
C TYR A 44 -5.13 -1.53 1.20
N LYS A 45 -5.59 -2.68 0.66
CA LYS A 45 -6.88 -2.73 -0.05
C LYS A 45 -8.06 -2.46 0.87
N GLU A 46 -7.99 -2.92 2.13
CA GLU A 46 -9.02 -2.66 3.13
C GLU A 46 -9.04 -1.18 3.51
N LEU A 47 -7.87 -0.59 3.79
CA LEU A 47 -7.75 0.82 4.15
C LEU A 47 -8.22 1.76 3.05
N ILE A 48 -7.86 1.51 1.79
CA ILE A 48 -8.33 2.34 0.66
C ILE A 48 -9.85 2.29 0.52
N LYS A 49 -10.48 1.13 0.78
CA LYS A 49 -11.95 1.01 0.76
C LYS A 49 -12.62 1.75 1.93
N GLN A 50 -11.94 1.87 3.06
CA GLN A 50 -12.47 2.51 4.27
C GLN A 50 -12.25 4.01 4.27
N ALA A 51 -11.06 4.46 3.88
CA ALA A 51 -10.67 5.86 3.80
C ALA A 51 -11.11 6.54 2.48
N HIS A 52 -11.93 5.87 1.67
CA HIS A 52 -12.39 6.44 0.41
C HIS A 52 -13.24 7.71 0.66
N PRO A 53 -12.93 8.86 0.02
CA PRO A 53 -13.59 10.14 0.31
C PRO A 53 -15.10 10.13 0.02
N ASP A 54 -15.58 9.22 -0.84
CA ASP A 54 -17.01 9.01 -1.11
C ASP A 54 -17.79 8.52 0.12
N LYS A 55 -17.16 7.72 0.99
CA LYS A 55 -17.79 7.23 2.23
C LYS A 55 -17.87 8.30 3.32
N HIS A 56 -17.05 9.35 3.22
CA HIS A 56 -16.90 10.38 4.24
C HIS A 56 -17.18 11.77 3.65
N PRO A 57 -18.44 12.07 3.29
CA PRO A 57 -18.80 13.32 2.62
C PRO A 57 -18.53 14.57 3.47
N ASN A 58 -18.44 14.44 4.80
CA ASN A 58 -18.17 15.52 5.74
C ASN A 58 -16.67 15.79 5.97
N ASN A 59 -15.80 14.80 5.75
CA ASN A 59 -14.37 14.85 6.06
C ASN A 59 -13.54 14.51 4.81
N LYS A 60 -13.92 15.05 3.65
CA LYS A 60 -13.31 14.72 2.35
C LYS A 60 -11.82 15.02 2.32
N ASP A 61 -11.41 16.19 2.82
CA ASP A 61 -10.00 16.61 2.83
C ASP A 61 -9.13 15.66 3.67
N VAL A 62 -9.65 15.24 4.83
CA VAL A 62 -8.98 14.30 5.73
C VAL A 62 -8.90 12.91 5.09
N ALA A 63 -9.96 12.46 4.42
CA ALA A 63 -9.99 11.18 3.73
C ALA A 63 -9.00 11.15 2.53
N GLU A 64 -8.85 12.27 1.83
CA GLU A 64 -7.90 12.40 0.72
C GLU A 64 -6.45 12.38 1.21
N GLU A 65 -6.14 13.09 2.31
CA GLU A 65 -4.82 13.05 2.95
C GLU A 65 -4.47 11.63 3.42
N LEU A 66 -5.40 10.96 4.10
CA LEU A 66 -5.21 9.59 4.55
C LEU A 66 -5.02 8.63 3.37
N THR A 67 -5.77 8.81 2.28
CA THR A 67 -5.61 8.02 1.05
C THR A 67 -4.22 8.24 0.43
N ALA A 68 -3.72 9.47 0.39
CA ALA A 68 -2.37 9.78 -0.08
C ALA A 68 -1.30 9.14 0.81
N MET A 69 -1.46 9.20 2.14
CA MET A 69 -0.56 8.55 3.10
C MET A 69 -0.53 7.02 2.92
N ILE A 70 -1.69 6.40 2.69
CA ILE A 70 -1.81 4.95 2.43
C ILE A 70 -1.09 4.58 1.12
N ASN A 71 -1.26 5.40 0.07
CA ASN A 71 -0.61 5.19 -1.23
C ASN A 71 0.92 5.26 -1.14
N ASN A 72 1.46 6.19 -0.38
CA ASN A 72 2.91 6.32 -0.16
C ASN A 72 3.50 5.13 0.61
N ASN A 73 2.71 4.50 1.49
CA ASN A 73 3.16 3.41 2.37
C ASN A 73 2.73 2.01 1.90
N ARG A 74 2.38 1.83 0.62
CA ARG A 74 1.77 0.61 0.07
C ARG A 74 2.48 -0.71 0.41
N PHE A 75 3.80 -0.69 0.58
CA PHE A 75 4.61 -1.89 0.86
C PHE A 75 5.09 -1.97 2.32
N ASN A 76 4.86 -0.92 3.13
CA ASN A 76 5.31 -0.86 4.50
C ASN A 76 4.18 -1.28 5.44
N TYR A 77 4.25 -2.53 5.92
CA TYR A 77 3.23 -3.10 6.80
C TYR A 77 3.09 -2.33 8.13
N ARG A 78 4.20 -1.90 8.74
CA ARG A 78 4.20 -1.24 10.05
C ARG A 78 3.56 0.15 9.99
N GLU A 79 3.86 0.91 8.94
CA GLU A 79 3.26 2.23 8.75
C GLU A 79 1.77 2.11 8.39
N LEU A 80 1.38 1.12 7.59
CA LEU A 80 -0.04 0.86 7.32
C LEU A 80 -0.83 0.51 8.59
N LEU A 81 -0.23 -0.20 9.56
CA LEU A 81 -0.88 -0.45 10.86
C LEU A 81 -1.12 0.85 11.64
N LYS A 82 -0.13 1.74 11.72
CA LYS A 82 -0.33 3.05 12.37
C LYS A 82 -1.40 3.88 11.68
N ILE A 83 -1.41 3.89 10.34
CA ILE A 83 -2.43 4.61 9.55
C ILE A 83 -3.82 4.01 9.78
N LYS A 84 -3.92 2.69 9.96
CA LYS A 84 -5.19 2.02 10.30
C LYS A 84 -5.77 2.56 11.62
N ASP A 85 -4.94 2.71 12.64
CA ASP A 85 -5.38 3.23 13.93
C ASP A 85 -5.85 4.69 13.78
N ILE A 86 -5.09 5.52 13.05
CA ILE A 86 -5.46 6.91 12.76
C ILE A 86 -6.78 7.01 11.97
N VAL A 87 -6.98 6.13 10.98
CA VAL A 87 -8.22 6.05 10.20
C VAL A 87 -9.39 5.70 11.11
N ASN A 88 -9.23 4.73 12.00
CA ASN A 88 -10.28 4.38 12.96
C ASN A 88 -10.59 5.53 13.91
N ASP A 89 -9.59 6.23 14.45
CA ASP A 89 -9.81 7.34 15.38
C ASP A 89 -10.46 8.57 14.72
N LYS A 90 -10.08 8.88 13.48
CA LYS A 90 -10.58 10.06 12.75
C LYS A 90 -11.90 9.83 12.00
N LEU A 91 -12.19 8.58 11.64
CA LEU A 91 -13.36 8.18 10.85
C LEU A 91 -14.34 7.29 11.65
N ALA A 92 -14.19 7.22 12.98
CA ALA A 92 -15.16 6.61 13.91
C ALA A 92 -16.50 7.34 13.93
#